data_AF-A0A1S1LGB1-F1
#
_entry.id   AF-A0A1S1LGB1-F1
#
_cell.length_a   1.000
_cell.length_b   1.000
_cell.length_c   1.000
_cell.angle_alpha   90.00
_cell.angle_beta   90.00
_cell.angle_gamma   90.00
#
_symmetry.space_group_name_H-M   'P 1'
#
loop_
_entity.id
_entity.type
_entity.pdbx_description
1 polymer ?
#
loop_
_entity_poly.entity_id
_entity_poly.type
_entity_poly.pdbx_seq_one_letter_code
_entity_poly.pdbx_strand_id
1 'polypeptide(L)'
;MNEAEEVPSIEGQLDELRDAVVADGLMLERGLRVRPNFRHLVFCDPGGVEAIAIARQVGEIYSNSGMLDHGNVREVHVSDLLGGNVQETEAKTRAVIAGALGGVLYLRDPYALVSGTANNGFGLVVVNNLLVHMEIDAGRLVVIIAGVFEEIEKFLDHSDGLRPRFDRAIYLSPSKESTRRKERRARIG
;
A
#
# COMPACT_ATOMS: atom_id res chain seq x y z
N MET A 1 31.76 -12.00 -9.37
CA MET A 1 31.55 -11.40 -8.04
C MET A 1 30.20 -10.73 -8.07
N ASN A 2 29.19 -11.30 -7.39
CA ASN A 2 27.87 -10.67 -7.27
C ASN A 2 27.87 -9.93 -5.94
N GLU A 3 28.02 -8.61 -5.98
CA GLU A 3 27.72 -7.73 -4.86
C GLU A 3 26.29 -8.05 -4.38
N ALA A 4 26.15 -8.36 -3.10
CA ALA A 4 24.83 -8.44 -2.50
C ALA A 4 24.25 -7.03 -2.56
N GLU A 5 23.18 -6.83 -3.32
CA GLU A 5 22.38 -5.61 -3.27
C GLU A 5 21.82 -5.54 -1.84
N GLU A 6 22.43 -4.67 -1.03
CA GLU A 6 22.06 -4.42 0.35
C GLU A 6 20.63 -3.85 0.34
N VAL A 7 19.73 -4.43 1.14
CA VAL A 7 18.38 -3.85 1.28
C VAL A 7 18.58 -2.45 1.87
N PRO A 8 18.10 -1.38 1.21
CA PRO A 8 18.31 -0.04 1.70
C PRO A 8 17.70 0.11 3.10
N SER A 9 18.34 0.90 3.95
CA SER A 9 17.79 1.20 5.28
C SER A 9 16.37 1.77 5.15
N ILE A 10 15.54 1.58 6.18
CA ILE A 10 14.18 2.17 6.19
C ILE A 10 14.25 3.69 5.96
N GLU A 11 15.22 4.35 6.60
CA GLU A 11 15.49 5.79 6.41
C GLU A 11 15.80 6.11 4.95
N GLY A 12 16.68 5.36 4.29
CA GLY A 12 16.99 5.56 2.87
C GLY A 12 15.77 5.35 1.96
N GLN A 13 14.95 4.34 2.23
CA GLN A 13 13.70 4.10 1.49
C GLN A 13 12.69 5.25 1.68
N LEU A 14 12.62 5.84 2.88
CA LEU A 14 11.76 6.98 3.17
C LEU A 14 12.28 8.28 2.55
N ASP A 15 13.60 8.48 2.50
CA ASP A 15 14.21 9.61 1.82
C ASP A 15 13.96 9.53 0.30
N GLU A 16 14.13 8.36 -0.31
CA GLU A 16 13.76 8.14 -1.72
C GLU A 16 12.27 8.39 -1.98
N LEU A 17 11.41 8.00 -1.04
CA LEU A 17 9.98 8.29 -1.13
C LEU A 17 9.74 9.81 -1.08
N ARG A 18 10.36 10.52 -0.14
CA ARG A 18 10.24 11.97 0.00
C ARG A 18 10.69 12.68 -1.28
N ASP A 19 11.83 12.29 -1.84
CA ASP A 19 12.38 12.89 -3.05
C ASP A 19 11.45 12.68 -4.25
N ALA A 20 10.89 11.46 -4.40
CA ALA A 20 9.92 11.17 -5.45
C ALA A 20 8.64 12.02 -5.28
N VAL A 21 8.15 12.15 -4.05
CA VAL A 21 6.96 12.93 -3.72
C VAL A 21 7.16 14.43 -4.04
N VAL A 22 8.33 14.99 -3.69
CA VAL A 22 8.69 16.38 -3.99
C VAL A 22 8.85 16.60 -5.49
N ALA A 23 9.54 15.70 -6.18
CA ALA A 23 9.76 15.79 -7.63
C ALA A 23 8.43 15.87 -8.39
N ASP A 24 7.48 15.02 -8.03
CA ASP A 24 6.15 15.04 -8.62
C ASP A 24 5.39 16.35 -8.30
N GLY A 25 5.49 16.87 -7.07
CA GLY A 25 4.91 18.17 -6.72
C GLY A 25 5.43 19.29 -7.63
N LEU A 26 6.75 19.35 -7.82
CA LEU A 26 7.40 20.31 -8.72
C LEU A 26 7.00 20.12 -10.20
N MET A 27 6.76 18.87 -10.62
CA MET A 27 6.27 18.59 -11.97
C MET A 27 4.83 19.11 -12.15
N LEU A 28 3.95 18.90 -11.16
CA LEU A 28 2.57 19.41 -11.19
C LEU A 28 2.53 20.94 -11.20
N GLU A 29 3.34 21.61 -10.39
CA GLU A 29 3.46 23.08 -10.40
C GLU A 29 3.87 23.64 -11.77
N ARG A 30 4.68 22.87 -12.52
CA ARG A 30 5.13 23.22 -13.87
C ARG A 30 4.14 22.82 -14.97
N GLY A 31 2.96 22.32 -14.60
CA GLY A 31 1.95 21.83 -15.55
C GLY A 31 2.38 20.58 -16.32
N LEU A 32 3.42 19.88 -15.85
CA LEU A 32 3.88 18.64 -16.44
C LEU A 32 2.94 17.52 -16.01
N ARG A 33 2.66 16.60 -16.95
CA ARG A 33 1.93 15.38 -16.65
C ARG A 33 2.81 14.46 -15.81
N VAL A 34 2.60 14.50 -14.51
CA VAL A 34 2.89 13.35 -13.66
C VAL A 34 1.83 12.31 -14.00
N ARG A 35 2.21 11.05 -14.22
CA ARG A 35 1.17 10.01 -14.25
C ARG A 35 0.40 10.09 -12.93
N PRO A 36 -0.87 9.67 -12.86
CA PRO A 36 -1.47 9.35 -11.58
C PRO A 36 -0.69 8.16 -11.03
N ASN A 37 0.46 8.42 -10.42
CA ASN A 37 1.20 7.44 -9.64
C ASN A 37 0.30 7.26 -8.43
N PHE A 38 -0.48 6.20 -8.44
CA PHE A 38 -1.19 5.76 -7.26
C PHE A 38 -0.12 5.53 -6.20
N ARG A 39 0.00 6.47 -5.26
CA ARG A 39 1.10 6.47 -4.28
C ARG A 39 0.83 5.55 -3.11
N HIS A 40 0.14 4.45 -3.41
CA HIS A 40 -0.15 3.40 -2.47
C HIS A 40 1.08 2.53 -2.33
N LEU A 41 1.31 2.02 -1.12
CA LEU A 41 2.56 1.37 -0.78
C LEU A 41 2.30 -0.04 -0.29
N VAL A 42 3.26 -0.92 -0.55
CA VAL A 42 3.37 -2.21 0.12
C VAL A 42 4.38 -2.11 1.24
N PHE A 43 4.03 -2.51 2.45
CA PHE A 43 4.98 -2.72 3.54
C PHE A 43 5.26 -4.22 3.63
N CYS A 44 6.47 -4.60 3.24
CA CYS A 44 6.92 -5.99 3.21
C CYS A 44 7.52 -6.39 4.56
N ASP A 45 7.12 -7.57 5.02
CA ASP A 45 7.59 -8.19 6.27
C ASP A 45 7.55 -7.23 7.47
N PRO A 46 6.39 -6.61 7.75
CA PRO A 46 6.25 -5.65 8.83
C PRO A 46 6.52 -6.31 10.19
N GLY A 47 7.56 -5.84 10.89
CA GLY A 47 7.81 -6.18 12.27
C GLY A 47 6.82 -5.48 13.22
N GLY A 48 5.67 -6.10 13.47
CA GLY A 48 4.74 -5.69 14.53
C GLY A 48 4.35 -4.20 14.55
N VAL A 49 4.34 -3.60 15.74
CA VAL A 49 3.89 -2.21 16.01
C VAL A 49 4.78 -1.16 15.32
N GLU A 50 6.03 -1.47 14.99
CA GLU A 50 6.96 -0.51 14.38
C GLU A 50 6.53 -0.12 12.96
N ALA A 51 5.85 -1.02 12.24
CA ALA A 51 5.34 -0.75 10.90
C ALA A 51 4.33 0.40 10.86
N ILE A 52 3.49 0.55 11.89
CA ILE A 52 2.55 1.67 11.94
C ILE A 52 3.23 3.01 12.21
N ALA A 53 4.36 2.99 12.93
CA ALA A 53 5.15 4.19 13.14
C ALA A 53 5.75 4.68 11.80
N ILE A 54 6.24 3.75 10.98
CA ILE A 54 6.72 4.07 9.63
C ILE A 54 5.57 4.55 8.73
N ALA A 55 4.38 3.96 8.84
CA ALA A 55 3.20 4.44 8.11
C ALA A 55 2.84 5.90 8.47
N ARG A 56 3.04 6.30 9.74
CA ARG A 56 2.83 7.69 10.17
C ARG A 56 3.86 8.64 9.56
N GLN A 57 5.14 8.25 9.52
CA GLN A 57 6.17 9.02 8.84
C GLN A 57 5.86 9.19 7.34
N VAL A 58 5.35 8.14 6.70
CA VAL A 58 4.86 8.22 5.32
C VAL A 58 3.71 9.23 5.19
N GLY A 59 2.72 9.19 6.10
CA GLY A 59 1.63 10.15 6.13
C GLY A 59 2.12 11.60 6.30
N GLU A 60 3.12 11.82 7.15
CA GLU A 60 3.79 13.12 7.31
C GLU A 60 4.48 13.57 6.03
N ILE A 61 5.21 12.69 5.34
CA ILE A 61 5.85 13.00 4.05
C ILE A 61 4.81 13.49 3.04
N TYR A 62 3.70 12.75 2.88
CA TYR A 62 2.66 13.13 1.93
C TYR A 62 1.94 14.43 2.33
N SER A 63 1.62 14.61 3.60
CA SER A 63 0.94 15.84 4.05
C SER A 63 1.82 17.08 3.95
N ASN A 64 3.10 16.98 4.32
CA ASN A 64 4.07 18.07 4.16
C ASN A 64 4.31 18.46 2.69
N SER A 65 4.08 17.54 1.75
CA SER A 65 4.14 17.83 0.32
C SER A 65 2.87 18.50 -0.24
N GLY A 66 1.82 18.66 0.57
CA GLY A 66 0.51 19.15 0.13
C GLY A 66 -0.33 18.12 -0.62
N MET A 67 0.09 16.85 -0.66
CA MET A 67 -0.67 15.77 -1.29
C MET A 67 -1.81 15.25 -0.41
N LEU A 68 -1.64 15.26 0.91
CA LEU A 68 -2.67 14.84 1.86
C LEU A 68 -3.03 16.01 2.76
N ASP A 69 -4.32 16.17 3.06
CA ASP A 69 -4.79 17.23 3.98
C ASP A 69 -4.21 17.04 5.39
N HIS A 70 -4.09 15.78 5.84
CA HIS A 70 -3.55 15.41 7.13
C HIS A 70 -2.83 14.04 7.08
N GLY A 71 -1.61 13.95 7.59
CA GLY A 71 -0.82 12.69 7.59
C GLY A 71 -1.33 11.57 8.52
N ASN A 72 -2.57 11.66 9.00
CA ASN A 72 -3.13 10.71 9.96
C ASN A 72 -3.28 9.32 9.34
N VAL A 73 -2.90 8.30 10.12
CA VAL A 73 -3.01 6.89 9.73
C VAL A 73 -4.21 6.25 10.42
N ARG A 74 -5.13 5.72 9.64
CA ARG A 74 -6.21 4.85 10.09
C ARG A 74 -5.81 3.40 9.86
N GLU A 75 -5.47 2.70 10.93
CA GLU A 75 -5.27 1.25 10.88
C GLU A 75 -6.59 0.50 10.84
N VAL A 76 -6.65 -0.51 9.96
CA VAL A 76 -7.82 -1.34 9.75
C VAL A 76 -7.42 -2.80 9.59
N HIS A 77 -8.25 -3.67 10.14
CA HIS A 77 -8.21 -5.11 9.94
C HIS A 77 -9.31 -5.55 8.98
N VAL A 78 -9.16 -6.73 8.38
CA VAL A 78 -10.16 -7.31 7.49
C VAL A 78 -11.55 -7.40 8.16
N SER A 79 -11.60 -7.71 9.46
CA SER A 79 -12.85 -7.74 10.22
C SER A 79 -13.60 -6.40 10.26
N ASP A 80 -12.90 -5.27 10.14
CA ASP A 80 -13.49 -3.93 10.15
C ASP A 80 -14.19 -3.61 8.83
N LEU A 81 -13.85 -4.33 7.76
CA LEU A 81 -14.36 -4.14 6.40
C LEU A 81 -15.54 -5.07 6.10
N LEU A 82 -15.61 -6.22 6.77
CA LEU A 82 -16.61 -7.25 6.50
C LEU A 82 -17.91 -7.04 7.30
N GLY A 83 -19.04 -7.22 6.61
CA GLY A 83 -20.38 -7.24 7.18
C GLY A 83 -20.98 -8.65 7.22
N GLY A 84 -22.21 -8.77 7.74
CA GLY A 84 -22.96 -10.02 7.72
C GLY A 84 -23.54 -10.37 6.34
N ASN A 85 -23.54 -9.43 5.40
CA ASN A 85 -23.96 -9.61 4.01
C ASN A 85 -23.20 -8.65 3.07
N VAL A 86 -23.48 -8.74 1.76
CA VAL A 86 -22.83 -7.93 0.71
C VAL A 86 -23.06 -6.43 0.94
N GLN A 87 -24.31 -6.02 1.20
CA GLN A 87 -24.69 -4.61 1.36
C GLN A 87 -24.03 -4.00 2.59
N GLU A 88 -23.96 -4.76 3.69
CA GLU A 88 -23.30 -4.33 4.92
C GLU A 88 -21.78 -4.26 4.74
N THR A 89 -21.19 -5.21 4.00
CA THR A 89 -19.74 -5.20 3.67
C THR A 89 -19.39 -3.98 2.84
N GLU A 90 -20.19 -3.65 1.82
CA GLU A 90 -20.00 -2.46 1.02
C GLU A 90 -20.11 -1.19 1.87
N ALA A 91 -21.17 -1.07 2.69
CA ALA A 91 -21.37 0.10 3.55
C ALA A 91 -20.24 0.30 4.57
N LYS A 92 -19.80 -0.78 5.24
CA LYS A 92 -18.67 -0.76 6.18
C LYS A 92 -17.38 -0.36 5.49
N THR A 93 -17.06 -1.00 4.37
CA THR A 93 -15.84 -0.70 3.60
C THR A 93 -15.80 0.76 3.20
N ARG A 94 -16.89 1.29 2.65
CA ARG A 94 -16.98 2.70 2.24
C ARG A 94 -16.86 3.66 3.41
N ALA A 95 -17.49 3.35 4.55
CA ALA A 95 -17.36 4.16 5.77
C ALA A 95 -15.91 4.19 6.29
N VAL A 96 -15.23 3.04 6.25
CA VAL A 96 -13.82 2.93 6.65
C VAL A 96 -12.91 3.74 5.73
N ILE A 97 -13.09 3.61 4.41
CA ILE A 97 -12.34 4.39 3.42
C ILE A 97 -12.60 5.88 3.62
N ALA A 98 -13.88 6.28 3.77
CA ALA A 98 -14.27 7.67 3.98
C ALA A 98 -13.59 8.28 5.22
N GLY A 99 -13.46 7.50 6.30
CA GLY A 99 -12.77 7.91 7.51
C GLY A 99 -11.24 8.02 7.40
N ALA A 100 -10.64 7.57 6.29
CA ALA A 100 -9.21 7.69 6.01
C ALA A 100 -8.89 8.77 4.96
N LEU A 101 -9.91 9.40 4.36
CA LEU A 101 -9.73 10.49 3.41
C LEU A 101 -8.99 11.66 4.05
N GLY A 102 -8.21 12.36 3.24
CA GLY A 102 -7.23 13.34 3.69
C GLY A 102 -5.95 12.70 4.24
N GLY A 103 -5.90 11.38 4.43
CA GLY A 103 -4.80 10.69 5.11
C GLY A 103 -4.47 9.30 4.55
N VAL A 104 -4.03 8.41 5.44
CA VAL A 104 -3.54 7.06 5.11
C VAL A 104 -4.48 5.99 5.65
N LEU A 105 -4.90 5.06 4.79
CA LEU A 105 -5.56 3.82 5.18
C LEU A 105 -4.53 2.69 5.25
N TYR A 106 -4.25 2.16 6.43
CA TYR A 106 -3.30 1.08 6.64
C TYR A 106 -4.03 -0.25 6.83
N LEU A 107 -3.93 -1.16 5.86
CA LEU A 107 -4.57 -2.48 5.88
C LEU A 107 -3.54 -3.58 6.07
N ARG A 108 -3.69 -4.31 7.17
CA ARG A 108 -2.82 -5.47 7.47
C ARG A 108 -3.41 -6.76 6.91
N ASP A 109 -2.52 -7.61 6.41
CA ASP A 109 -2.82 -8.96 5.94
C ASP A 109 -3.96 -9.00 4.90
N PRO A 110 -3.88 -8.19 3.81
CA PRO A 110 -4.97 -8.07 2.84
C PRO A 110 -5.25 -9.39 2.10
N TYR A 111 -4.30 -10.32 2.06
CA TYR A 111 -4.47 -11.64 1.49
C TYR A 111 -5.57 -12.45 2.20
N ALA A 112 -5.93 -12.10 3.44
CA ALA A 112 -7.08 -12.67 4.14
C ALA A 112 -8.42 -12.32 3.47
N LEU A 113 -8.50 -11.28 2.64
CA LEU A 113 -9.69 -10.96 1.84
C LEU A 113 -9.90 -11.95 0.69
N VAL A 114 -8.84 -12.52 0.15
CA VAL A 114 -8.87 -13.35 -1.07
C VAL A 114 -8.56 -14.82 -0.79
N SER A 115 -8.32 -15.17 0.47
CA SER A 115 -8.06 -16.54 0.92
C SER A 115 -9.19 -17.06 1.82
N GLY A 116 -9.35 -18.39 1.86
CA GLY A 116 -10.28 -19.06 2.78
C GLY A 116 -11.75 -18.64 2.61
N THR A 117 -12.47 -18.52 3.73
CA THR A 117 -13.91 -18.22 3.80
C THR A 117 -14.29 -16.80 3.38
N ALA A 118 -13.33 -15.87 3.26
CA ALA A 118 -13.58 -14.53 2.70
C ALA A 118 -13.73 -14.54 1.18
N ASN A 119 -13.30 -15.63 0.52
CA ASN A 119 -13.53 -15.91 -0.90
C ASN A 119 -15.01 -16.18 -1.24
N ASN A 120 -15.92 -16.03 -0.28
CA ASN A 120 -17.38 -16.14 -0.47
C ASN A 120 -17.99 -14.88 -1.14
N GLY A 121 -17.17 -14.07 -1.83
CA GLY A 121 -17.58 -12.85 -2.54
C GLY A 121 -17.45 -11.55 -1.71
N PHE A 122 -17.44 -11.62 -0.37
CA PHE A 122 -17.32 -10.42 0.47
C PHE A 122 -15.95 -9.76 0.36
N GLY A 123 -14.87 -10.54 0.35
CA GLY A 123 -13.54 -9.97 0.16
C GLY A 123 -13.37 -9.28 -1.20
N LEU A 124 -14.01 -9.80 -2.25
CA LEU A 124 -14.02 -9.16 -3.56
C LEU A 124 -14.78 -7.82 -3.55
N VAL A 125 -15.86 -7.71 -2.77
CA VAL A 125 -16.56 -6.43 -2.56
C VAL A 125 -15.61 -5.40 -1.94
N VAL A 126 -14.82 -5.81 -0.95
CA VAL A 126 -13.82 -4.93 -0.32
C VAL A 126 -12.76 -4.49 -1.33
N VAL A 127 -12.18 -5.44 -2.07
CA VAL A 127 -11.15 -5.17 -3.09
C VAL A 127 -11.67 -4.22 -4.17
N ASN A 128 -12.88 -4.45 -4.67
CA ASN A 128 -13.49 -3.59 -5.69
C ASN A 128 -13.73 -2.16 -5.18
N ASN A 129 -14.19 -2.00 -3.93
CA ASN A 129 -14.35 -0.69 -3.32
C ASN A 129 -13.00 0.03 -3.15
N LEU A 130 -11.95 -0.69 -2.71
CA LEU A 130 -10.60 -0.14 -2.65
C LEU A 130 -10.13 0.33 -4.03
N LEU A 131 -10.28 -0.49 -5.08
CA LEU A 131 -9.88 -0.12 -6.45
C LEU A 131 -10.55 1.16 -6.95
N VAL A 132 -11.86 1.27 -6.74
CA VAL A 132 -12.65 2.45 -7.12
C VAL A 132 -12.19 3.69 -6.37
N HIS A 133 -12.02 3.60 -5.05
CA HIS A 133 -11.66 4.76 -4.23
C HIS A 133 -10.19 5.14 -4.35
N MET A 134 -9.28 4.20 -4.62
CA MET A 134 -7.90 4.52 -5.00
C MET A 134 -7.83 5.37 -6.28
N GLU A 135 -8.85 5.29 -7.15
CA GLU A 135 -8.94 6.11 -8.36
C GLU A 135 -9.69 7.42 -8.15
N ILE A 136 -10.86 7.39 -7.52
CA ILE A 136 -11.70 8.58 -7.32
C ILE A 136 -11.08 9.53 -6.29
N ASP A 137 -10.46 8.99 -5.24
CA ASP A 137 -9.87 9.75 -4.15
C ASP A 137 -8.34 9.87 -4.30
N ALA A 138 -7.84 9.75 -5.53
CA ALA A 138 -6.43 10.01 -5.85
C ALA A 138 -6.04 11.44 -5.40
N GLY A 139 -4.92 11.56 -4.69
CA GLY A 139 -4.47 12.85 -4.12
C GLY A 139 -5.19 13.25 -2.83
N ARG A 140 -5.96 12.36 -2.22
CA ARG A 140 -6.58 12.54 -0.88
C ARG A 140 -6.68 11.25 -0.10
N LEU A 141 -6.28 10.12 -0.67
CA LEU A 141 -6.19 8.83 0.00
C LEU A 141 -4.88 8.16 -0.38
N VAL A 142 -4.13 7.70 0.62
CA VAL A 142 -3.03 6.77 0.43
C VAL A 142 -3.38 5.46 1.12
N VAL A 143 -3.43 4.35 0.36
CA VAL A 143 -3.56 3.02 0.92
C VAL A 143 -2.17 2.42 1.14
N ILE A 144 -1.91 1.90 2.32
CA ILE A 144 -0.73 1.09 2.61
C ILE A 144 -1.22 -0.31 2.96
N ILE A 145 -0.79 -1.30 2.18
CA ILE A 145 -1.03 -2.70 2.52
C ILE A 145 0.23 -3.30 3.14
N ALA A 146 0.06 -4.15 4.16
CA ALA A 146 1.19 -4.70 4.88
C ALA A 146 1.04 -6.20 5.12
N GLY A 147 2.12 -6.95 4.94
CA GLY A 147 2.11 -8.40 5.15
C GLY A 147 3.40 -9.08 4.68
N VAL A 148 3.41 -10.41 4.76
CA VAL A 148 4.51 -11.22 4.22
C VAL A 148 4.57 -11.06 2.71
N PHE A 149 5.76 -10.82 2.16
CA PHE A 149 5.93 -10.47 0.75
C PHE A 149 5.26 -11.47 -0.21
N GLU A 150 5.46 -12.78 -0.01
CA GLU A 150 4.86 -13.79 -0.88
C GLU A 150 3.32 -13.83 -0.83
N GLU A 151 2.72 -13.42 0.27
CA GLU A 151 1.27 -13.38 0.43
C GLU A 151 0.69 -12.10 -0.19
N ILE A 152 1.40 -10.98 -0.06
CA ILE A 152 1.05 -9.74 -0.77
C ILE A 152 1.13 -9.93 -2.28
N GLU A 153 2.18 -10.58 -2.80
CA GLU A 153 2.28 -10.85 -4.23
C GLU A 153 1.08 -11.64 -4.76
N LYS A 154 0.64 -12.68 -4.02
CA LYS A 154 -0.58 -13.43 -4.35
C LYS A 154 -1.85 -12.58 -4.29
N PHE A 155 -1.94 -11.68 -3.31
CA PHE A 155 -3.05 -10.74 -3.21
C PHE A 155 -3.10 -9.78 -4.39
N LEU A 156 -1.95 -9.21 -4.79
CA LEU A 156 -1.84 -8.30 -5.93
C LEU A 156 -2.19 -9.00 -7.25
N ASP A 157 -1.86 -10.29 -7.38
CA ASP A 157 -2.20 -11.10 -8.56
C ASP A 157 -3.67 -11.55 -8.60
N HIS A 158 -4.45 -11.28 -7.54
CA HIS A 158 -5.88 -11.63 -7.51
C HIS A 158 -6.74 -10.72 -8.41
N SER A 159 -6.26 -9.51 -8.70
CA SER A 159 -6.94 -8.56 -9.59
C SER A 159 -5.93 -7.74 -10.35
N ASP A 160 -6.05 -7.72 -11.69
CA ASP A 160 -5.21 -6.91 -12.59
C ASP A 160 -5.20 -5.42 -12.22
N GLY A 161 -6.23 -4.95 -11.50
CA GLY A 161 -6.31 -3.56 -11.03
C GLY A 161 -5.39 -3.23 -9.85
N LEU A 162 -4.97 -4.21 -9.05
CA LEU A 162 -4.19 -3.97 -7.83
C LEU A 162 -2.72 -3.68 -8.13
N ARG A 163 -2.06 -4.55 -8.91
CA ARG A 163 -0.61 -4.46 -9.15
C ARG A 163 -0.15 -3.09 -9.69
N PRO A 164 -0.82 -2.45 -10.67
CA PRO A 164 -0.43 -1.13 -11.16
C PRO A 164 -0.58 0.00 -10.13
N ARG A 165 -1.36 -0.23 -9.06
CA ARG A 165 -1.61 0.75 -8.00
C ARG A 165 -0.62 0.65 -6.83
N PHE A 166 0.10 -0.47 -6.72
CA PHE A 166 1.08 -0.78 -5.68
C PHE A 166 2.45 -1.03 -6.30
N ASP A 167 3.03 -0.01 -6.94
CA ASP A 167 4.29 -0.11 -7.69
C ASP A 167 5.55 0.08 -6.82
N ARG A 168 5.38 0.54 -5.57
CA ARG A 168 6.45 0.74 -4.60
C ARG A 168 6.24 -0.08 -3.34
N ALA A 169 7.31 -0.74 -2.90
CA ALA A 169 7.39 -1.46 -1.64
C ALA A 169 8.40 -0.82 -0.69
N ILE A 170 8.09 -0.84 0.60
CA ILE A 170 9.00 -0.51 1.70
C ILE A 170 9.27 -1.79 2.48
N TYR A 171 10.53 -2.18 2.59
CA TYR A 171 10.98 -3.34 3.33
C TYR A 171 11.32 -2.94 4.76
N LEU A 172 10.54 -3.43 5.72
CA LEU A 172 10.64 -3.01 7.13
C LEU A 172 11.52 -3.92 7.97
N SER A 173 11.74 -5.16 7.55
CA SER A 173 12.75 -6.02 8.11
C SER A 173 13.84 -6.21 7.06
N PRO A 174 15.13 -6.29 7.48
CA PRO A 174 16.16 -6.96 6.69
C PRO A 174 15.86 -8.47 6.73
N SER A 175 14.68 -8.88 6.27
CA SER A 175 14.38 -10.28 6.05
C SER A 175 15.24 -10.76 4.88
N LYS A 176 15.40 -12.07 4.74
CA LYS A 176 16.38 -12.79 3.89
C LYS A 176 16.14 -12.64 2.38
N GLU A 177 15.69 -11.47 1.95
CA GLU A 177 15.22 -11.17 0.60
C GLU A 177 16.35 -10.83 -0.37
N SER A 178 17.50 -10.38 0.15
CA SER A 178 18.77 -10.32 -0.60
C SER A 178 19.19 -11.69 -1.17
N THR A 179 18.71 -12.79 -0.58
CA THR A 179 18.89 -14.16 -1.08
C THR A 179 17.83 -14.56 -2.12
N ARG A 180 16.56 -14.17 -1.94
CA ARG A 180 15.44 -14.58 -2.82
C ARG A 180 15.37 -13.79 -4.15
N ARG A 181 15.78 -12.51 -4.17
CA ARG A 181 15.90 -11.72 -5.41
C ARG A 181 16.88 -12.34 -6.41
N LYS A 182 17.96 -12.99 -5.92
CA LYS A 182 18.92 -13.75 -6.75
C LYS A 182 18.28 -14.97 -7.43
N GLU A 183 17.39 -15.68 -6.73
CA GLU A 183 16.74 -16.89 -7.24
C GLU A 183 15.60 -16.60 -8.24
N ARG A 184 14.84 -15.50 -8.05
CA ARG A 184 13.76 -15.10 -8.99
C ARG A 184 14.31 -14.50 -10.29
N ARG A 185 15.37 -13.70 -10.25
CA ARG A 185 16.02 -13.20 -11.48
C ARG A 185 16.69 -14.32 -12.29
N ALA A 186 17.17 -15.38 -11.65
CA ALA A 186 17.75 -16.54 -12.33
C ALA A 186 16.73 -17.46 -13.03
N ARG A 187 15.42 -17.26 -12.81
CA ARG A 187 14.33 -18.05 -13.44
C ARG A 187 13.65 -17.37 -14.62
N ILE A 188 13.97 -16.09 -14.88
CA ILE A 188 13.40 -15.28 -15.97
C ILE A 188 14.52 -14.80 -16.92
N GLY A 189 15.67 -15.48 -16.89
CA GLY A 189 16.76 -15.33 -17.84
C GLY A 189 16.90 -16.59 -18.69
#